data_AF-A0A3B7RS62-F1
#
_entry.id   AF-A0A3B7RS62-F1
#
_cell.length_a   1.000
_cell.length_b   1.000
_cell.length_c   1.000
_cell.angle_alpha   90.00
_cell.angle_beta   90.00
_cell.angle_gamma   90.00
#
_symmetry.space_group_name_H-M   'P 1'
#
loop_
_entity.id
_entity.type
_entity.pdbx_description
1 polymer ?
#
loop_
_entity_poly.entity_id
_entity_poly.type
_entity_poly.pdbx_seq_one_letter_code
_entity_poly.pdbx_strand_id
1 'polypeptide(L)'
;MLGVAFTIPRHEPARYPRPDVGARFIKLRIDPLLDLLFVSEVTLPSNLDCLAALTSPGVTAVSLRTASLELLPEAPCTGPRRGPSLNAFASGQCFVTAHDRKAQIATFGERQVHATGIEMQVQRHVNLLEYLRSDWFTVEVSGTLRRRLTQPLPLRLQLTFDVQVTEQAKGPLAA
;
A
#
# COMPACT_ATOMS: atom_id res chain seq x y z
N MET A 1 14.63 15.94 4.84
CA MET A 1 13.15 15.87 4.78
C MET A 1 12.76 15.07 3.56
N LEU A 2 12.32 13.82 3.73
CA LEU A 2 11.74 13.01 2.65
C LEU A 2 10.29 13.45 2.44
N GLY A 3 10.04 14.20 1.36
CA GLY A 3 8.71 14.67 1.00
C GLY A 3 7.88 13.52 0.40
N VAL A 4 6.88 13.05 1.13
CA VAL A 4 5.86 12.11 0.63
C VAL A 4 4.66 12.93 0.19
N ALA A 5 4.38 12.95 -1.12
CA ALA A 5 3.16 13.54 -1.65
C ALA A 5 2.08 12.46 -1.75
N PHE A 6 1.07 12.51 -0.89
CA PHE A 6 -0.18 11.79 -1.09
C PHE A 6 -0.90 12.41 -2.28
N THR A 7 -1.17 11.62 -3.32
CA THR A 7 -1.94 12.10 -4.47
C THR A 7 -3.13 11.17 -4.68
N ILE A 8 -4.33 11.75 -4.58
CA ILE A 8 -5.61 11.08 -4.81
C ILE A 8 -6.06 11.44 -6.24
N PRO A 9 -6.26 10.49 -7.16
CA PRO A 9 -7.04 10.80 -8.35
C PRO A 9 -8.50 11.06 -7.92
N ARG A 10 -8.95 12.30 -8.06
CA ARG A 10 -10.39 12.63 -8.05
C ARG A 10 -10.98 11.98 -9.30
N HIS A 11 -11.83 10.98 -9.13
CA HIS A 11 -12.51 10.35 -10.26
C HIS A 11 -13.59 11.28 -10.81
N GLU A 12 -13.46 11.64 -12.09
CA GLU A 12 -14.58 11.90 -12.98
C GLU A 12 -15.43 10.61 -13.17
N PRO A 13 -16.72 10.75 -13.51
CA PRO A 13 -17.71 9.71 -13.28
C PRO A 13 -17.77 8.70 -14.43
N ALA A 14 -17.64 7.41 -14.10
CA ALA A 14 -18.11 6.32 -14.94
C ALA A 14 -18.84 5.26 -14.08
N ARG A 15 -19.92 4.74 -14.66
CA ARG A 15 -21.11 4.13 -14.03
C ARG A 15 -20.85 2.86 -13.16
N TYR A 16 -21.63 2.76 -12.07
CA TYR A 16 -21.74 1.74 -11.01
C TYR A 16 -22.32 0.36 -11.47
N PRO A 17 -22.25 -0.76 -10.69
CA PRO A 17 -22.50 -0.85 -9.23
C PRO A 17 -21.58 -1.72 -8.34
N ARG A 18 -21.16 -1.18 -7.18
CA ARG A 18 -21.05 -1.77 -5.82
C ARG A 18 -20.50 -0.72 -4.83
N PRO A 19 -20.92 -0.71 -3.55
CA PRO A 19 -20.45 0.27 -2.57
C PRO A 19 -19.04 -0.07 -2.05
N ASP A 20 -18.25 0.99 -1.90
CA ASP A 20 -16.96 1.17 -1.19
C ASP A 20 -15.81 0.18 -1.44
N VAL A 21 -15.01 0.47 -2.48
CA VAL A 21 -13.66 -0.07 -2.65
C VAL A 21 -12.70 1.12 -2.72
N GLY A 22 -12.15 1.50 -1.58
CA GLY A 22 -11.19 2.59 -1.49
C GLY A 22 -9.79 2.12 -1.89
N ALA A 23 -9.39 2.24 -3.15
CA ALA A 23 -7.99 2.17 -3.52
C ALA A 23 -7.24 3.38 -2.93
N ARG A 24 -6.10 3.13 -2.27
CA ARG A 24 -5.28 4.14 -1.59
C ARG A 24 -3.83 3.99 -2.01
N PHE A 25 -3.09 5.10 -2.07
CA PHE A 25 -1.74 5.14 -2.60
C PHE A 25 -0.76 5.80 -1.64
N ILE A 26 0.44 5.25 -1.56
CA ILE A 26 1.54 5.70 -0.73
C ILE A 26 2.77 5.85 -1.63
N LYS A 27 3.39 7.03 -1.67
CA LYS A 27 4.64 7.21 -2.42
C LYS A 27 5.81 6.69 -1.58
N LEU A 28 6.64 5.88 -2.21
CA LEU A 28 7.85 5.31 -1.63
C LEU A 28 9.05 5.64 -2.51
N ARG A 29 10.24 5.57 -1.94
CA ARG A 29 11.50 5.70 -2.66
C ARG A 29 12.48 4.66 -2.15
N ILE A 30 13.12 3.96 -3.08
CA ILE A 30 14.22 3.05 -2.77
C ILE A 30 15.48 3.64 -3.39
N ASP A 31 16.46 3.94 -2.55
CA ASP A 31 17.73 4.49 -2.97
C ASP A 31 18.76 3.40 -3.34
N PRO A 32 19.78 3.73 -4.14
CA PRO A 32 20.90 2.84 -4.42
C PRO A 32 21.55 2.32 -3.14
N LEU A 33 21.73 1.01 -3.06
CA LEU A 33 22.37 0.30 -1.95
C LEU A 33 23.47 -0.60 -2.51
N LEU A 34 24.55 -0.79 -1.74
CA LEU A 34 25.65 -1.70 -2.10
C LEU A 34 25.21 -3.18 -1.95
N ASP A 35 24.25 -3.36 -1.07
CA ASP A 35 23.60 -4.57 -0.63
C ASP A 35 22.54 -5.02 -1.64
N LEU A 36 22.24 -6.31 -1.66
CA LEU A 36 21.07 -6.84 -2.39
C LEU A 36 19.81 -6.83 -1.53
N LEU A 37 19.78 -6.00 -0.49
CA LEU A 37 18.65 -5.81 0.40
C LEU A 37 18.11 -4.41 0.22
N PHE A 38 16.80 -4.24 0.39
CA PHE A 38 16.18 -2.93 0.41
C PHE A 38 15.14 -2.84 1.52
N VAL A 39 14.94 -1.62 2.01
CA VAL A 39 13.86 -1.25 2.93
C VAL A 39 13.38 0.14 2.52
N SER A 40 12.06 0.34 2.47
CA SER A 40 11.43 1.64 2.30
C SER A 40 10.23 1.71 3.23
N GLU A 41 10.15 2.77 4.02
CA GLU A 41 9.11 2.94 5.02
C GLU A 41 8.53 4.36 5.01
N VAL A 42 7.31 4.47 5.50
CA VAL A 42 6.64 5.75 5.70
C VAL A 42 5.69 5.69 6.86
N THR A 43 5.80 6.69 7.73
CA THR A 43 4.94 6.86 8.90
C THR A 43 3.84 7.87 8.59
N LEU A 44 2.61 7.50 8.86
CA LEU A 44 1.39 8.20 8.47
C LEU A 44 0.51 8.46 9.69
N PRO A 45 -0.14 9.62 9.78
CA PRO A 45 -1.11 9.87 10.84
C PRO A 45 -2.44 9.19 10.52
N SER A 46 -3.22 8.81 11.52
CA SER A 46 -4.57 8.22 11.30
C SER A 46 -5.63 9.25 10.92
N ASN A 47 -5.39 10.53 11.15
CA ASN A 47 -6.33 11.60 10.82
C ASN A 47 -6.35 11.99 9.33
N LEU A 48 -5.73 11.19 8.46
CA LEU A 48 -5.84 11.37 7.02
C LEU A 48 -7.31 11.18 6.59
N ASP A 49 -7.89 12.16 5.88
CA ASP A 49 -9.28 12.11 5.40
C ASP A 49 -9.61 10.81 4.65
N CYS A 50 -8.63 10.25 3.95
CA CYS A 50 -8.80 9.03 3.16
C CYS A 50 -8.95 7.75 4.02
N LEU A 51 -8.63 7.81 5.32
CA LEU A 51 -8.80 6.74 6.30
C LEU A 51 -10.12 6.83 7.06
N ALA A 52 -10.81 7.98 7.03
CA ALA A 52 -12.03 8.21 7.81
C ALA A 52 -13.11 7.13 7.56
N ALA A 53 -13.28 6.69 6.30
CA ALA A 53 -14.21 5.62 5.96
C ALA A 53 -13.80 4.24 6.53
N LEU A 54 -12.50 3.98 6.66
CA LEU A 54 -11.95 2.73 7.19
C LEU A 54 -11.97 2.70 8.72
N THR A 55 -11.88 3.86 9.37
CA THR A 55 -11.73 3.96 10.83
C THR A 55 -13.00 4.40 11.54
N SER A 56 -14.09 4.67 10.81
CA SER A 56 -15.34 5.16 11.37
C SER A 56 -15.87 4.27 12.51
N PRO A 57 -16.62 4.82 13.49
CA PRO A 57 -17.04 4.06 14.67
C PRO A 57 -17.87 2.79 14.37
N GLY A 58 -18.58 2.76 13.24
CA GLY A 58 -19.37 1.59 12.82
C GLY A 58 -18.56 0.43 12.24
N VAL A 59 -17.28 0.65 11.93
CA VAL A 59 -16.40 -0.38 11.35
C VAL A 59 -15.88 -1.31 12.44
N THR A 60 -16.03 -2.61 12.19
CA THR A 60 -15.63 -3.71 13.10
C THR A 60 -14.39 -4.45 12.62
N ALA A 61 -14.15 -4.50 11.32
CA ALA A 61 -12.92 -5.06 10.78
C ALA A 61 -12.53 -4.39 9.46
N VAL A 62 -11.23 -4.33 9.22
CA VAL A 62 -10.65 -3.91 7.94
C VAL A 62 -9.63 -4.96 7.53
N SER A 63 -9.79 -5.54 6.35
CA SER A 63 -8.79 -6.46 5.80
C SER A 63 -8.24 -5.92 4.49
N LEU A 64 -6.99 -6.27 4.18
CA LEU A 64 -6.42 -5.94 2.89
C LEU A 64 -7.04 -6.84 1.80
N ARG A 65 -7.47 -6.24 0.69
CA ARG A 65 -8.00 -6.93 -0.50
C ARG A 65 -6.92 -7.13 -1.55
N THR A 66 -6.20 -6.06 -1.88
CA THR A 66 -5.13 -6.09 -2.89
C THR A 66 -3.97 -5.19 -2.46
N ALA A 67 -2.75 -5.56 -2.86
CA ALA A 67 -1.58 -4.70 -2.75
C ALA A 67 -0.72 -4.78 -4.02
N SER A 68 -0.19 -3.64 -4.45
CA SER A 68 0.74 -3.56 -5.59
C SER A 68 1.75 -2.44 -5.42
N LEU A 69 2.91 -2.57 -6.05
CA LEU A 69 3.86 -1.47 -6.26
C LEU A 69 3.86 -1.07 -7.73
N GLU A 70 3.88 0.22 -7.98
CA GLU A 70 3.99 0.78 -9.33
C GLU A 70 5.19 1.69 -9.42
N LEU A 71 5.93 1.61 -10.53
CA LEU A 71 6.99 2.54 -10.83
C LEU A 71 6.38 3.90 -11.25
N LEU A 72 6.80 4.98 -10.61
CA LEU A 72 6.33 6.31 -10.98
C LEU A 72 7.06 6.81 -12.24
N PRO A 73 6.34 7.47 -13.17
CA PRO A 73 6.92 8.01 -14.41
C PRO A 73 7.87 9.18 -14.18
N GLU A 74 7.83 9.82 -13.01
CA GLU A 74 8.67 10.97 -12.61
C GLU A 74 10.12 10.58 -12.25
N ALA A 75 10.53 9.33 -12.46
CA ALA A 75 11.92 8.93 -12.27
C ALA A 75 12.83 9.75 -13.19
N PRO A 76 13.79 10.54 -12.66
CA PRO A 76 14.66 11.37 -13.49
C PRO A 76 15.40 10.47 -14.49
N CYS A 77 15.12 10.72 -15.76
CA CYS A 77 15.50 9.95 -16.92
C CYS A 77 17.00 9.59 -16.95
N THR A 78 17.38 8.43 -17.49
CA THR A 78 18.67 8.30 -18.19
C THR A 78 18.65 7.30 -19.35
N GLY A 79 18.84 7.82 -20.56
CA GLY A 79 19.48 7.11 -21.67
C GLY A 79 18.54 6.34 -22.62
N PRO A 80 18.81 6.38 -23.95
CA PRO A 80 17.97 5.77 -24.99
C PRO A 80 17.95 4.24 -25.00
N ARG A 81 18.39 3.53 -23.95
CA ARG A 81 18.47 2.06 -23.98
C ARG A 81 17.84 1.27 -22.83
N ARG A 82 17.76 1.76 -21.57
CA ARG A 82 17.02 1.06 -20.49
C ARG A 82 16.59 2.06 -19.41
N GLY A 83 15.31 2.41 -19.38
CA GLY A 83 14.72 3.20 -18.30
C GLY A 83 14.67 2.43 -16.96
N PRO A 84 14.25 3.10 -15.87
CA PRO A 84 14.07 2.45 -14.57
C PRO A 84 13.07 1.30 -14.69
N SER A 85 13.36 0.19 -14.01
CA SER A 85 12.54 -1.02 -14.08
C SER A 85 12.57 -1.79 -12.77
N LEU A 86 11.40 -2.30 -12.38
CA LEU A 86 11.25 -3.12 -11.17
C LEU A 86 11.81 -4.53 -11.33
N ASN A 87 12.30 -4.91 -12.53
CA ASN A 87 12.98 -6.19 -12.75
C ASN A 87 14.28 -6.37 -11.93
N ALA A 88 14.73 -5.33 -11.22
CA ALA A 88 15.81 -5.45 -10.24
C ALA A 88 15.36 -6.15 -8.94
N PHE A 89 14.06 -6.25 -8.64
CA PHE A 89 13.55 -6.90 -7.44
C PHE A 89 13.47 -8.42 -7.61
N ALA A 90 13.81 -9.15 -6.56
CA ALA A 90 13.68 -10.61 -6.49
C ALA A 90 12.46 -11.01 -5.66
N SER A 91 12.37 -10.49 -4.44
CA SER A 91 11.27 -10.79 -3.52
C SER A 91 11.12 -9.67 -2.50
N GLY A 92 9.99 -9.65 -1.82
CA GLY A 92 9.78 -8.71 -0.73
C GLY A 92 8.50 -8.93 0.03
N GLN A 93 8.38 -8.18 1.11
CA GLN A 93 7.31 -8.26 2.09
C GLN A 93 6.85 -6.84 2.39
N CYS A 94 5.56 -6.72 2.68
CA CYS A 94 4.91 -5.48 3.06
C CYS A 94 4.35 -5.63 4.47
N PHE A 95 4.62 -4.66 5.33
CA PHE A 95 4.23 -4.65 6.72
C PHE A 95 3.48 -3.37 7.09
N VAL A 96 2.61 -3.49 8.08
CA VAL A 96 2.03 -2.38 8.82
C VAL A 96 2.46 -2.50 10.28
N THR A 97 2.94 -1.40 10.85
CA THR A 97 3.40 -1.33 12.23
C THR A 97 2.66 -0.21 12.97
N ALA A 98 2.14 -0.52 14.16
CA ALA A 98 1.57 0.46 15.07
C ALA A 98 1.57 -0.09 16.51
N HIS A 99 1.70 0.77 17.52
CA HIS A 99 1.74 0.39 18.95
C HIS A 99 2.61 -0.84 19.25
N ASP A 100 3.87 -0.82 18.79
CA ASP A 100 4.85 -1.91 18.93
C ASP A 100 4.46 -3.27 18.32
N ARG A 101 3.36 -3.31 17.56
CA ARG A 101 2.93 -4.49 16.81
C ARG A 101 3.28 -4.31 15.35
N LYS A 102 3.83 -5.36 14.74
CA LYS A 102 4.13 -5.43 13.30
C LYS A 102 3.35 -6.58 12.69
N ALA A 103 2.54 -6.29 11.68
CA ALA A 103 1.80 -7.26 10.90
C ALA A 103 2.29 -7.30 9.47
N GLN A 104 2.56 -8.49 8.97
CA GLN A 104 2.83 -8.71 7.56
C GLN A 104 1.50 -8.74 6.79
N ILE A 105 1.35 -7.85 5.80
CA ILE A 105 0.09 -7.66 5.08
C ILE A 105 0.15 -8.20 3.65
N ALA A 106 1.33 -8.25 3.03
CA ALA A 106 1.48 -8.80 1.70
C ALA A 106 2.92 -9.27 1.42
N THR A 107 3.09 -10.08 0.38
CA THR A 107 4.39 -10.56 -0.12
C THR A 107 4.43 -10.60 -1.63
N PHE A 108 5.62 -10.51 -2.21
CA PHE A 108 5.82 -10.83 -3.62
C PHE A 108 7.10 -11.64 -3.79
N GLY A 109 7.12 -12.45 -4.83
CA GLY A 109 8.30 -13.16 -5.30
C GLY A 109 8.58 -12.82 -6.75
N GLU A 110 9.50 -13.58 -7.31
CA GLU A 110 10.04 -13.35 -8.64
C GLU A 110 9.00 -13.31 -9.76
N ARG A 111 7.95 -14.12 -9.64
CA ARG A 111 6.93 -14.30 -10.68
C ARG A 111 5.94 -13.14 -10.75
N GLN A 112 5.86 -12.36 -9.68
CA GLN A 112 4.95 -11.22 -9.58
C GLN A 112 5.61 -9.89 -9.93
N VAL A 113 6.91 -9.92 -10.22
CA VAL A 113 7.67 -8.73 -10.61
C VAL A 113 7.57 -8.53 -12.13
N HIS A 114 6.99 -7.42 -12.53
CA HIS A 114 6.95 -6.93 -13.91
C HIS A 114 7.82 -5.68 -14.06
N ALA A 115 8.03 -5.23 -15.30
CA ALA A 115 8.94 -4.11 -15.56
C ALA A 115 8.52 -2.82 -14.87
N THR A 116 7.22 -2.57 -14.71
CA THR A 116 6.62 -1.32 -14.20
C THR A 116 5.74 -1.52 -12.97
N GLY A 117 5.44 -2.77 -12.61
CA GLY A 117 4.54 -3.09 -11.51
C GLY A 117 4.93 -4.38 -10.79
N ILE A 118 4.55 -4.49 -9.52
CA ILE A 118 4.68 -5.71 -8.73
C ILE A 118 3.32 -5.97 -8.10
N GLU A 119 2.72 -7.11 -8.41
CA GLU A 119 1.51 -7.57 -7.73
C GLU A 119 1.89 -8.31 -6.45
N MET A 120 1.20 -8.04 -5.34
CA MET A 120 1.50 -8.70 -4.07
C MET A 120 0.40 -9.70 -3.70
N GLN A 121 0.83 -10.83 -3.18
CA GLN A 121 -0.02 -11.81 -2.53
C GLN A 121 -0.37 -11.30 -1.13
N VAL A 122 -1.65 -11.02 -0.92
CA VAL A 122 -2.16 -10.51 0.36
C VAL A 122 -2.25 -11.61 1.40
N GLN A 123 -1.78 -11.32 2.62
CA GLN A 123 -1.96 -12.18 3.78
C GLN A 123 -3.42 -12.14 4.23
N ARG A 124 -4.09 -13.30 4.17
CA ARG A 124 -5.48 -13.42 4.65
C ARG A 124 -5.48 -13.41 6.18
N HIS A 125 -6.54 -12.85 6.77
CA HIS A 125 -6.85 -12.86 8.22
C HIS A 125 -6.17 -11.81 9.11
N VAL A 126 -5.51 -10.79 8.55
CA VAL A 126 -5.05 -9.66 9.37
C VAL A 126 -6.16 -8.60 9.45
N ASN A 127 -6.68 -8.36 10.65
CA ASN A 127 -7.52 -7.19 10.91
C ASN A 127 -6.63 -5.97 11.12
N LEU A 128 -6.72 -5.02 10.19
CA LEU A 128 -5.92 -3.80 10.15
C LEU A 128 -6.55 -2.64 10.91
N LEU A 129 -7.77 -2.80 11.43
CA LEU A 129 -8.53 -1.71 12.04
C LEU A 129 -7.77 -1.04 13.19
N GLU A 130 -7.16 -1.82 14.09
CA GLU A 130 -6.41 -1.28 15.21
C GLU A 130 -5.18 -0.49 14.75
N TYR A 131 -4.46 -0.98 13.75
CA TYR A 131 -3.30 -0.29 13.18
C TYR A 131 -3.69 1.04 12.53
N LEU A 132 -4.80 1.06 11.79
CA LEU A 132 -5.27 2.26 11.09
C LEU A 132 -5.89 3.30 12.03
N ARG A 133 -6.33 2.90 13.23
CA ARG A 133 -6.87 3.78 14.27
C ARG A 133 -5.81 4.38 15.19
N SER A 134 -4.58 3.87 15.16
CA SER A 134 -3.45 4.42 15.92
C SER A 134 -3.16 5.86 15.52
N ASP A 135 -2.74 6.73 16.44
CA ASP A 135 -2.36 8.13 16.12
C ASP A 135 -1.40 8.21 14.92
N TRP A 136 -0.46 7.25 14.88
CA TRP A 136 0.48 7.03 13.80
C TRP A 136 0.64 5.54 13.49
N PHE A 137 0.83 5.22 12.23
CA PHE A 137 1.21 3.88 11.78
C PHE A 137 2.27 3.96 10.68
N THR A 138 3.10 2.93 10.57
CA THR A 138 4.16 2.84 9.56
C THR A 138 3.81 1.76 8.56
N VAL A 139 3.97 2.07 7.27
CA VAL A 139 3.94 1.08 6.20
C VAL A 139 5.37 0.88 5.71
N GLU A 140 5.82 -0.37 5.69
CA GLU A 140 7.18 -0.76 5.30
C GLU A 140 7.11 -1.77 4.16
N VAL A 141 7.96 -1.60 3.16
CA VAL A 141 8.26 -2.62 2.16
C VAL A 141 9.75 -2.93 2.22
N SER A 142 10.08 -4.20 2.42
CA SER A 142 11.45 -4.67 2.52
C SER A 142 11.66 -5.98 1.78
N GLY A 143 12.88 -6.26 1.35
CA GLY A 143 13.14 -7.45 0.55
C GLY A 143 14.52 -7.52 -0.08
N THR A 144 14.60 -8.30 -1.16
CA THR A 144 15.83 -8.62 -1.87
C THR A 144 15.81 -8.14 -3.33
N LEU A 145 16.99 -7.77 -3.81
CA LEU A 145 17.25 -7.37 -5.20
C LEU A 145 18.01 -8.49 -5.93
N ARG A 146 17.73 -8.68 -7.22
CA ARG A 146 18.51 -9.53 -8.14
C ARG A 146 19.83 -8.91 -8.53
N ARG A 147 19.87 -7.57 -8.54
CA ARG A 147 21.04 -6.77 -8.91
C ARG A 147 20.99 -5.45 -8.18
N ARG A 148 22.16 -4.84 -7.99
CA ARG A 148 22.30 -3.52 -7.38
C ARG A 148 21.49 -2.48 -8.15
N LEU A 149 20.81 -1.61 -7.40
CA LEU A 149 20.20 -0.42 -7.96
C LEU A 149 21.28 0.62 -8.20
N THR A 150 21.40 1.08 -9.43
CA THR A 150 22.32 2.17 -9.80
C THR A 150 21.65 3.54 -9.71
N GLN A 151 20.32 3.57 -9.57
CA GLN A 151 19.51 4.79 -9.51
C GLN A 151 18.36 4.60 -8.52
N PRO A 152 17.91 5.70 -7.86
CA PRO A 152 16.71 5.66 -7.04
C PRO A 152 15.48 5.26 -7.86
N LEU A 153 14.61 4.45 -7.26
CA LEU A 153 13.33 4.08 -7.85
C LEU A 153 12.19 4.76 -7.07
N PRO A 154 11.48 5.73 -7.69
CA PRO A 154 10.27 6.28 -7.11
C PRO A 154 9.12 5.30 -7.35
N LEU A 155 8.47 4.89 -6.28
CA LEU A 155 7.42 3.88 -6.30
C LEU A 155 6.12 4.45 -5.73
N ARG A 156 5.02 3.81 -6.10
CA ARG A 156 3.71 3.99 -5.52
C ARG A 156 3.23 2.65 -5.00
N LEU A 157 3.06 2.51 -3.70
CA LEU A 157 2.38 1.39 -3.07
C LEU A 157 0.88 1.65 -3.09
N GLN A 158 0.13 0.78 -3.74
CA GLN A 158 -1.33 0.82 -3.76
C GLN A 158 -1.88 -0.27 -2.83
N LEU A 159 -2.76 0.14 -1.92
CA LEU A 159 -3.47 -0.75 -0.99
C LEU A 159 -4.97 -0.55 -1.17
N THR A 160 -5.70 -1.66 -1.28
CA THR A 160 -7.17 -1.65 -1.36
C THR A 160 -7.71 -2.47 -0.21
N PHE A 161 -8.74 -1.97 0.48
CA PHE A 161 -9.26 -2.59 1.69
C PHE A 161 -10.70 -3.07 1.53
N ASP A 162 -11.02 -4.12 2.27
CA ASP A 162 -12.38 -4.57 2.58
C ASP A 162 -12.76 -4.07 3.97
N VAL A 163 -13.99 -3.61 4.10
CA VAL A 163 -14.52 -3.04 5.34
C VAL A 163 -15.73 -3.85 5.80
N GLN A 164 -15.73 -4.26 7.06
CA GLN A 164 -16.88 -4.85 7.72
C GLN A 164 -17.47 -3.82 8.68
N VAL A 165 -18.77 -3.58 8.55
CA VAL A 165 -19.52 -2.62 9.37
C VAL A 165 -20.54 -3.41 10.19
N THR A 166 -20.75 -3.03 11.44
CA THR A 166 -21.89 -3.56 12.21
C THR A 166 -23.17 -3.14 11.51
N GLU A 167 -23.93 -4.09 10.96
CA GLU A 167 -25.34 -3.85 10.69
C GLU A 167 -26.00 -3.59 12.04
N GLN A 168 -26.27 -2.33 12.38
CA GLN A 168 -27.25 -2.06 13.43
C GLN A 168 -28.55 -2.70 12.97
N ALA A 169 -29.01 -3.68 13.76
CA ALA A 169 -30.23 -4.42 13.56
C ALA A 169 -31.33 -3.47 13.06
N LYS A 170 -31.78 -3.73 11.82
CA LYS A 170 -33.06 -3.22 11.33
C LYS A 170 -34.10 -3.76 12.30
N GLY A 171 -34.43 -2.95 13.32
CA GLY A 171 -35.44 -3.29 14.31
C GLY A 171 -36.72 -3.70 13.58
N PRO A 172 -37.42 -4.76 14.03
CA PRO A 172 -38.67 -5.12 13.42
C PRO A 172 -39.59 -3.91 13.48
N LEU A 173 -40.09 -3.49 12.31
CA LEU A 173 -41.16 -2.50 12.22
C LEU A 173 -42.34 -3.08 13.00
N ALA A 174 -42.59 -2.53 14.18
CA ALA A 174 -43.65 -2.97 15.06
C ALA A 174 -45.01 -2.50 14.51
N ALA A 175 -45.94 -3.47 14.48
CA ALA A 175 -47.41 -3.39 14.45
C ALA A 175 -48.09 -2.59 13.32
#